data_AF-A0A087SK28-F1
#
_entry.id   AF-A0A087SK28-F1
#
_cell.length_a   1.000
_cell.length_b   1.000
_cell.length_c   1.000
_cell.angle_alpha   90.00
_cell.angle_beta   90.00
_cell.angle_gamma   90.00
#
_symmetry.space_group_name_H-M   'P 1'
#
loop_
_entity.id
_entity.type
_entity.pdbx_description
1 polymer ?
#
loop_
_entity_poly.entity_id
_entity_poly.type
_entity_poly.pdbx_seq_one_letter_code
_entity_poly.pdbx_strand_id
1 'polypeptide(L)'
;MKYPLQGAIAKLFDPLVARLAPAYQAAVGNELRKVGLRYEDLYDPEFDLDTAEALRRLSPDEVHARNQRLKRGMDMSMKHSELPHEIQEQQTPFNFYLDETLAQVKAENEERKQLGSGRPYDRHLP
;
A
#
# COMPACT_ATOMS: atom_id res chain seq x y z
N MET A 1 3.93 10.55 -14.75
CA MET A 1 2.76 11.46 -14.70
C MET A 1 2.80 12.22 -13.38
N LYS A 2 3.00 13.54 -13.45
CA LYS A 2 3.27 14.45 -12.33
C LYS A 2 2.22 14.32 -11.22
N TYR A 3 2.64 14.21 -9.97
CA TYR A 3 1.80 14.51 -8.80
C TYR A 3 1.47 16.03 -8.85
N PRO A 4 0.28 16.46 -9.31
CA PRO A 4 0.03 17.85 -9.66
C PRO A 4 -0.36 18.71 -8.44
N LEU A 5 -0.03 18.25 -7.22
CA LEU A 5 -0.10 19.07 -6.01
C LEU A 5 1.25 19.71 -5.63
N GLN A 6 2.33 19.46 -6.37
CA GLN A 6 3.67 20.02 -6.10
C GLN A 6 3.84 21.50 -6.55
N GLY A 7 2.80 22.31 -6.39
CA GLY A 7 2.86 23.76 -6.56
C GLY A 7 3.34 24.44 -5.26
N ALA A 8 3.92 25.64 -5.37
CA ALA A 8 4.43 26.44 -4.25
C ALA A 8 3.47 26.57 -3.03
N ILE A 9 2.17 26.36 -3.23
CA ILE A 9 1.14 26.34 -2.18
C ILE A 9 1.28 25.13 -1.24
N ALA A 10 1.62 23.94 -1.75
CA ALA A 10 1.84 22.77 -0.89
C ALA A 10 3.04 22.97 0.05
N LYS A 11 4.10 23.61 -0.46
CA LYS A 11 5.30 23.94 0.32
C LYS A 11 5.05 24.87 1.50
N LEU A 12 3.97 25.66 1.45
CA LEU A 12 3.55 26.50 2.58
C LEU A 12 2.97 25.68 3.74
N PHE A 13 2.40 24.51 3.45
CA PHE A 13 1.81 23.63 4.46
C PHE A 13 2.74 22.49 4.91
N ASP A 14 3.85 22.25 4.20
CA ASP A 14 4.88 21.27 4.57
C ASP A 14 5.27 21.27 6.06
N PRO A 15 5.57 22.40 6.73
CA PRO A 15 5.93 22.39 8.14
C PRO A 15 4.76 22.01 9.06
N LEU A 16 3.53 22.31 8.67
CA LEU A 16 2.34 21.90 9.42
C LEU A 16 2.09 20.40 9.25
N VAL A 17 2.16 19.90 8.01
CA VAL A 17 2.01 18.47 7.70
C VAL A 17 3.08 17.65 8.42
N ALA A 18 4.34 18.10 8.40
CA ALA A 18 5.44 17.42 9.08
C ALA A 18 5.21 17.32 10.60
N ARG A 19 4.54 18.30 11.22
CA ARG A 19 4.18 18.26 12.65
C ARG A 19 3.03 17.29 12.95
N LEU A 20 2.10 17.12 12.02
CA LEU A 20 0.92 16.25 12.19
C LEU A 20 1.14 14.81 11.72
N ALA A 21 2.06 14.60 10.78
CA ALA A 21 2.32 13.29 10.15
C ALA A 21 2.67 12.17 11.15
N PRO A 22 3.51 12.37 12.19
CA PRO A 22 3.83 11.31 13.14
C PRO A 22 2.60 10.85 13.94
N ALA A 23 1.73 11.78 14.33
CA ALA A 23 0.50 11.46 15.06
C ALA A 23 -0.47 10.66 14.17
N TYR A 24 -0.61 11.06 12.91
CA TYR A 24 -1.41 10.33 11.93
C TYR A 24 -0.84 8.93 11.67
N GLN A 25 0.47 8.82 11.44
CA GLN A 25 1.13 7.54 11.23
C GLN A 25 0.97 6.61 12.45
N ALA A 26 1.05 7.15 13.67
CA ALA A 26 0.79 6.39 14.89
C ALA A 26 -0.66 5.89 14.96
N ALA A 27 -1.64 6.75 14.65
CA ALA A 27 -3.06 6.37 14.64
C ALA A 27 -3.34 5.27 13.61
N VAL A 28 -2.86 5.42 12.38
CA VAL A 28 -3.00 4.40 11.32
C VAL A 28 -2.29 3.11 11.73
N GLY A 29 -1.07 3.21 12.27
CA GLY A 29 -0.34 2.06 12.77
C GLY A 29 -1.12 1.30 13.84
N ASN A 30 -1.74 1.99 14.79
CA ASN A 30 -2.55 1.35 15.83
C ASN A 30 -3.75 0.61 15.24
N GLU A 31 -4.48 1.21 14.30
CA GLU A 31 -5.61 0.54 13.64
C GLU A 31 -5.17 -0.71 12.86
N LEU A 32 -4.03 -0.64 12.16
CA LEU A 32 -3.49 -1.79 11.45
C LEU A 32 -3.05 -2.92 12.37
N ARG A 33 -2.49 -2.62 13.55
CA ARG A 33 -2.08 -3.63 14.53
C ARG A 33 -3.26 -4.42 15.08
N LYS A 34 -4.40 -3.75 15.33
CA LYS A 34 -5.63 -4.40 15.83
C LYS A 34 -6.10 -5.55 14.95
N VAL A 35 -5.99 -5.40 13.63
CA VAL A 35 -6.41 -6.43 12.65
C VAL A 35 -5.23 -7.24 12.08
N GLY A 36 -4.00 -6.83 12.38
CA GLY A 36 -2.79 -7.50 11.93
C GLY A 36 -2.51 -7.32 10.44
N LEU A 37 -2.80 -6.15 9.90
CA LEU A 37 -2.48 -5.80 8.51
C LEU A 37 -1.20 -4.98 8.43
N ARG A 38 -0.52 -5.06 7.29
CA ARG A 38 0.50 -4.09 6.89
C ARG A 38 -0.11 -3.02 5.99
N TYR A 39 0.52 -1.87 5.92
CA TYR A 39 0.02 -0.73 5.16
C TYR A 39 -0.21 -1.05 3.67
N GLU A 40 0.70 -1.80 3.05
CA GLU A 40 0.60 -2.18 1.63
C GLU A 40 -0.43 -3.29 1.37
N ASP A 41 -0.90 -3.99 2.41
CA ASP A 41 -2.00 -4.94 2.25
C ASP A 41 -3.29 -4.21 1.86
N LEU A 42 -3.37 -2.89 2.11
CA LEU A 42 -4.49 -2.03 1.71
C LEU A 42 -4.51 -1.69 0.21
N TYR A 43 -3.44 -1.99 -0.54
CA TYR A 43 -3.38 -1.69 -1.96
C TYR A 43 -4.19 -2.71 -2.73
N ASP A 44 -5.24 -2.26 -3.41
CA ASP A 44 -6.16 -3.12 -4.15
C ASP A 44 -5.66 -3.35 -5.60
N PRO A 45 -5.37 -4.60 -5.98
CA PRO A 45 -4.90 -4.93 -7.34
C PRO A 45 -5.94 -4.67 -8.44
N GLU A 46 -7.24 -4.62 -8.13
CA GLU A 46 -8.26 -4.28 -9.13
C GLU A 46 -8.37 -2.76 -9.35
N PHE A 47 -8.14 -1.99 -8.27
CA PHE A 47 -8.15 -0.53 -8.32
C PHE A 47 -6.91 0.06 -8.98
N ASP A 48 -5.72 -0.50 -8.74
CA ASP A 48 -4.47 -0.11 -9.40
C ASP A 48 -3.80 -1.33 -10.05
N LEU A 49 -3.83 -1.37 -11.39
CA LEU A 49 -3.23 -2.47 -12.15
C LEU A 49 -1.71 -2.54 -11.99
N ASP A 50 -1.04 -1.43 -11.64
CA ASP A 50 0.40 -1.45 -11.33
C ASP A 50 0.67 -2.22 -10.03
N THR A 51 -0.27 -2.19 -9.08
CA THR A 51 -0.24 -3.01 -7.86
C THR A 51 -0.42 -4.49 -8.20
N ALA A 52 -1.33 -4.83 -9.12
CA ALA A 52 -1.50 -6.22 -9.58
C ALA A 52 -0.23 -6.78 -10.22
N GLU A 53 0.43 -6.00 -11.08
CA GLU A 53 1.69 -6.38 -11.70
C GLU A 53 2.82 -6.52 -10.68
N ALA A 54 2.94 -5.58 -9.74
CA ALA A 54 3.94 -5.65 -8.68
C ALA A 54 3.77 -6.92 -7.81
N LEU A 55 2.52 -7.26 -7.44
CA LEU A 55 2.21 -8.49 -6.71
C LEU A 55 2.55 -9.76 -7.50
N ARG A 56 2.43 -9.76 -8.83
CA ARG A 56 2.82 -10.90 -9.68
C ARG A 56 4.33 -11.15 -9.70
N ARG A 57 5.14 -10.12 -9.44
CA ARG A 57 6.61 -10.18 -9.44
C ARG A 57 7.20 -10.62 -8.09
N LEU A 58 6.44 -10.49 -7.02
CA LEU A 58 6.88 -10.89 -5.68
C LEU A 58 7.07 -12.40 -5.55
N SER A 59 7.85 -12.79 -4.54
CA SER A 59 8.03 -14.20 -4.21
C SER A 59 6.69 -14.83 -3.78
N PRO A 60 6.46 -16.12 -4.07
CA PRO A 60 5.25 -16.82 -3.61
C PRO A 60 5.04 -16.72 -2.10
N ASP A 61 6.12 -16.79 -1.31
CA ASP A 61 6.05 -16.75 0.15
C ASP A 61 5.53 -15.40 0.68
N GLU A 62 5.93 -14.28 0.08
CA GLU A 62 5.43 -12.95 0.43
C GLU A 62 3.95 -12.80 0.10
N VAL A 63 3.54 -13.30 -1.08
CA VAL A 63 2.14 -13.31 -1.50
C VAL A 63 1.30 -14.18 -0.57
N HIS A 64 1.80 -15.35 -0.17
CA HIS A 64 1.14 -16.21 0.81
C HIS A 64 1.01 -15.53 2.18
N ALA A 65 2.07 -14.87 2.65
CA ALA A 65 2.04 -14.12 3.90
C ALA A 65 1.05 -12.94 3.86
N ARG A 66 1.00 -12.19 2.74
CA ARG A 66 -0.02 -11.15 2.49
C ARG A 66 -1.43 -11.73 2.57
N ASN A 67 -1.69 -12.82 1.86
CA ASN A 67 -3.01 -13.45 1.83
C ASN A 67 -3.45 -13.98 3.21
N GLN A 68 -2.52 -14.47 4.03
CA GLN A 68 -2.81 -14.86 5.41
C GLN A 68 -3.21 -13.66 6.28
N ARG A 69 -2.51 -12.52 6.15
CA ARG A 69 -2.86 -11.28 6.85
C ARG A 69 -4.23 -10.75 6.44
N LEU A 70 -4.52 -10.72 5.14
CA LEU A 70 -5.82 -10.31 4.61
C LEU A 70 -6.96 -11.19 5.15
N LYS A 71 -6.80 -12.53 5.10
CA LYS A 71 -7.76 -13.47 5.67
C LYS A 71 -8.01 -13.22 7.16
N ARG A 72 -6.94 -12.99 7.93
CA ARG A 72 -7.03 -12.66 9.35
C ARG A 72 -7.76 -11.33 9.58
N GLY A 73 -7.44 -10.30 8.81
CA GLY A 73 -8.11 -9.01 8.89
C GLY A 73 -9.61 -9.12 8.60
N MET A 74 -9.99 -9.91 7.58
CA MET A 74 -11.40 -10.20 7.27
C MET A 74 -12.10 -10.97 8.40
N ASP A 75 -11.44 -11.97 9.00
CA ASP A 75 -11.97 -12.74 10.13
C ASP A 75 -12.21 -11.85 11.36
N MET A 76 -11.24 -11.00 11.72
CA MET A 76 -11.37 -10.02 12.80
C MET A 76 -12.51 -9.03 12.53
N SER A 77 -12.59 -8.52 11.30
CA SER A 77 -13.68 -7.63 10.88
C SER A 77 -15.05 -8.29 11.00
N MET A 78 -15.20 -9.54 10.56
CA MET A 78 -16.45 -10.29 10.62
C MET A 78 -16.89 -10.56 12.07
N LYS A 79 -15.93 -10.80 12.96
CA LYS A 79 -16.17 -11.05 14.39
C LYS A 79 -16.39 -9.77 15.21
N HIS A 80 -16.18 -8.59 14.61
CA HIS A 80 -16.11 -7.31 15.34
C HIS A 80 -15.16 -7.39 16.54
N SER A 81 -14.04 -8.09 16.38
CA SER A 81 -13.04 -8.32 17.43
C SER A 81 -11.65 -7.91 16.94
N GLU A 82 -10.77 -7.60 17.89
CA GLU A 82 -9.38 -7.27 17.61
C GLU A 82 -8.45 -8.43 18.00
N LEU A 83 -7.22 -8.40 17.49
CA LEU A 83 -6.18 -9.33 17.91
C LEU A 83 -5.82 -9.12 19.39
N PRO A 84 -5.39 -10.17 20.11
CA PRO A 84 -4.86 -10.02 21.47
C PRO A 84 -3.69 -9.04 21.51
N HIS A 85 -3.57 -8.27 22.60
CA HIS A 85 -2.56 -7.22 22.75
C HIS A 85 -1.13 -7.70 22.49
N GLU A 86 -0.75 -8.86 23.02
CA GLU A 86 0.57 -9.48 22.81
C GLU A 86 0.89 -9.72 21.33
N ILE A 87 -0.13 -10.05 20.52
CA ILE A 87 0.02 -10.25 19.08
C ILE A 87 0.03 -8.92 18.33
N GLN A 88 -0.72 -7.92 18.81
CA GLN A 88 -0.71 -6.56 18.26
C GLN A 88 0.70 -5.93 18.37
N GLU A 89 1.38 -6.11 19.50
CA GLU A 89 2.75 -5.61 19.73
C GLU A 89 3.78 -6.19 18.75
N GLN A 90 3.58 -7.44 18.33
CA GLN A 90 4.45 -8.12 17.35
C GLN A 90 4.19 -7.68 15.91
N GLN A 91 3.11 -6.96 15.63
CA GLN A 91 2.80 -6.54 14.26
C GLN A 91 3.73 -5.40 13.82
N THR A 92 4.09 -5.45 12.53
CA THR A 92 4.97 -4.46 11.89
C THR A 92 4.25 -3.77 10.72
N PRO A 93 3.36 -2.79 10.97
CA PRO A 93 2.48 -2.23 9.93
C PRO A 93 3.23 -1.56 8.78
N PHE A 94 4.39 -0.96 9.07
CA PHE A 94 5.21 -0.21 8.11
C PHE A 94 6.45 -1.00 7.63
N ASN A 95 6.41 -2.34 7.74
CA ASN A 95 7.42 -3.19 7.11
C ASN A 95 7.02 -3.46 5.66
N PHE A 96 7.43 -2.54 4.79
CA PHE A 96 7.10 -2.50 3.36
C PHE A 96 7.79 -3.64 2.59
N TYR A 97 7.02 -4.35 1.77
CA TYR A 97 7.39 -5.46 0.90
C TYR A 97 7.02 -5.21 -0.58
N LEU A 98 6.16 -4.23 -0.87
CA LEU A 98 5.63 -3.96 -2.22
C LEU A 98 6.16 -2.65 -2.83
N ASP A 99 6.60 -1.68 -2.02
CA ASP A 99 7.00 -0.34 -2.46
C ASP A 99 8.09 -0.36 -3.54
N GLU A 100 9.14 -1.17 -3.36
CA GLU A 100 10.25 -1.27 -4.31
C GLU A 100 9.80 -1.83 -5.67
N THR A 101 9.06 -2.94 -5.66
CA THR A 101 8.56 -3.57 -6.88
C THR A 101 7.51 -2.70 -7.58
N LEU A 102 6.65 -2.00 -6.83
CA LEU A 102 5.68 -1.06 -7.37
C LEU A 102 6.35 0.17 -7.99
N ALA A 103 7.40 0.70 -7.36
CA ALA A 103 8.18 1.81 -7.91
C ALA A 103 8.84 1.40 -9.24
N GLN A 104 9.39 0.18 -9.32
CA GLN A 104 9.97 -0.36 -10.55
C GLN A 104 8.92 -0.44 -11.67
N VAL A 105 7.75 -1.04 -11.40
CA VAL A 105 6.65 -1.17 -12.38
C VAL A 105 6.22 0.22 -12.91
N LYS A 106 6.06 1.19 -12.01
CA LYS A 106 5.68 2.56 -12.38
C LYS A 106 6.73 3.26 -13.23
N ALA A 107 8.01 3.07 -12.91
CA ALA A 107 9.11 3.62 -13.70
C ALA A 107 9.15 3.03 -15.12
N GLU A 108 9.03 1.71 -15.26
CA GLU A 108 8.98 1.05 -16.57
C GLU A 108 7.77 1.51 -17.40
N ASN A 109 6.60 1.68 -16.77
CA ASN A 109 5.40 2.16 -17.46
C ASN A 109 5.52 3.62 -17.92
N GLU A 110 6.19 4.47 -17.12
CA GLU A 110 6.47 5.84 -17.52
C GLU A 110 7.46 5.89 -18.69
N GLU A 111 8.50 5.04 -18.67
CA GLU A 111 9.43 4.89 -19.79
C GLU A 111 8.71 4.44 -21.06
N ARG A 112 7.89 3.38 -21.00
CA ARG A 112 7.06 2.91 -22.13
C ARG A 112 6.21 4.03 -22.69
N LYS A 113 5.55 4.79 -21.82
CA LYS A 113 4.73 5.95 -22.21
C LYS A 113 5.54 7.03 -22.92
N GLN A 114 6.78 7.31 -22.47
CA GLN A 114 7.68 8.28 -23.12
C GLN A 114 8.13 7.78 -24.50
N LEU A 115 8.34 6.48 -24.65
CA LEU A 115 8.67 5.83 -25.93
C LEU A 115 7.46 5.70 -26.88
N GLY A 116 6.26 6.11 -26.45
CA GLY A 116 5.02 5.99 -27.23
C GLY A 116 4.44 4.58 -27.26
N SER A 117 4.95 3.67 -26.42
CA SER A 117 4.38 2.34 -26.20
C SER A 117 3.31 2.38 -25.11
N GLY A 118 2.29 1.53 -25.24
CA GLY A 118 1.24 1.38 -24.22
C GLY A 118 1.73 0.61 -22.99
N ARG A 119 0.85 0.48 -21.99
CA ARG A 119 1.08 -0.44 -20.87
C ARG A 119 0.93 -1.90 -21.37
N PRO A 120 1.61 -2.86 -20.73
CA PRO A 120 1.46 -4.27 -21.10
C PRO A 120 0.13 -4.89 -20.63
N TYR A 121 -0.64 -4.17 -19.80
CA TYR A 121 -1.94 -4.56 -19.29
C TYR A 121 -2.90 -3.37 -19.32
N ASP A 122 -4.18 -3.66 -19.52
CA ASP A 122 -5.25 -2.67 -19.59
C ASP A 122 -6.44 -3.09 -18.71
N ARG A 123 -7.19 -2.09 -18.23
CA ARG A 123 -8.43 -2.34 -17.47
C ARG A 123 -9.52 -2.78 -18.43
N HIS A 124 -10.17 -3.91 -18.13
CA HIS A 124 -11.38 -4.30 -18.83
C HIS A 124 -12.54 -3.34 -18.51
N LEU A 125 -13.30 -2.96 -19.54
CA LEU A 125 -14.52 -2.17 -19.36
C LEU A 125 -15.61 -3.10 -18.79
N PRO A 126 -16.29 -2.72 -17.69
CA PRO A 126 -17.38 -3.50 -17.12
C PRO A 126 -18.60 -3.55 -18.04
#